data_AF-A0A519NR35-F1
#
_entry.id   AF-A0A519NR35-F1
#
_cell.length_a   1.000
_cell.length_b   1.000
_cell.length_c   1.000
_cell.angle_alpha   90.00
_cell.angle_beta   90.00
_cell.angle_gamma   90.00
#
_symmetry.space_group_name_H-M   'P 1'
#
loop_
_entity.id
_entity.type
_entity.pdbx_description
1 polymer ?
#
loop_
_entity_poly.entity_id
_entity_poly.type
_entity_poly.pdbx_seq_one_letter_code
_entity_poly.pdbx_strand_id
1 'polypeptide(L)'
;MPLQLLLALQTGAGNGMAELQQAETFLHGSFFSFRDLSFVLAGLIGIAGAVSVYHKWQMGRDVSADVPAWFFSSLFVLVLGLMVAGLFGL
;
A
#
# COMPACT_ATOMS: atom_id res chain seq x y z
N MET A 1 4.66 -51.26 16.53
CA MET A 1 5.50 -50.10 16.87
C MET A 1 6.14 -49.37 15.68
N PRO A 2 6.44 -49.95 14.50
CA PRO A 2 6.98 -49.15 13.37
C PRO A 2 5.91 -48.41 12.58
N LEU A 3 4.68 -48.96 12.50
CA LEU A 3 3.59 -48.45 11.66
C LEU A 3 3.05 -47.07 12.12
N GLN A 4 3.23 -46.71 13.39
CA GLN A 4 2.82 -45.40 13.93
C GLN A 4 3.80 -44.28 13.55
N LEU A 5 5.07 -44.60 13.29
CA LEU A 5 6.08 -43.62 12.87
C LEU A 5 5.81 -43.14 11.43
N LEU A 6 5.26 -44.00 10.58
CA LEU A 6 4.96 -43.65 9.18
C LEU A 6 3.71 -42.76 9.08
N LEU A 7 2.70 -42.98 9.93
CA LEU A 7 1.52 -42.11 10.03
C LEU A 7 1.86 -40.72 10.56
N ALA A 8 2.82 -40.60 11.47
CA ALA A 8 3.32 -39.31 11.98
C ALA A 8 4.11 -38.51 10.92
N LEU A 9 4.65 -39.16 9.88
CA LEU A 9 5.28 -38.46 8.75
C LEU A 9 4.24 -38.00 7.71
N GLN A 10 3.10 -38.69 7.62
CA GLN A 10 1.98 -38.32 6.73
C GLN A 10 1.23 -37.07 7.21
N THR A 11 1.33 -36.71 8.49
CA THR A 11 0.75 -35.46 9.03
C THR A 11 1.51 -34.20 8.61
N GLY A 12 2.64 -34.33 7.90
CA GLY A 12 3.35 -33.21 7.28
C GLY A 12 2.83 -32.83 5.89
N ALA A 13 1.99 -33.65 5.26
CA ALA A 13 1.49 -33.41 3.90
C ALA A 13 0.09 -32.75 3.85
N GLY A 14 -0.61 -32.64 4.98
CA GLY A 14 -1.96 -32.07 5.09
C GLY A 14 -2.02 -30.61 5.55
N ASN A 15 -0.90 -30.03 5.97
CA ASN A 15 -0.88 -28.73 6.66
C ASN A 15 -0.41 -27.57 5.78
N GLY A 16 0.09 -27.84 4.57
CA GLY A 16 0.55 -26.78 3.66
C GLY A 16 -0.58 -25.82 3.25
N MET A 17 -1.80 -26.31 3.03
CA MET A 17 -2.96 -25.46 2.70
C MET A 17 -3.39 -24.56 3.88
N ALA A 18 -3.32 -25.07 5.11
CA ALA A 18 -3.65 -24.29 6.30
C ALA A 18 -2.58 -23.22 6.58
N GLU A 19 -1.30 -23.58 6.43
CA GLU A 19 -0.18 -22.65 6.53
C GLU A 19 -0.19 -21.61 5.40
N LEU A 20 -0.57 -21.99 4.18
CA LEU A 20 -0.76 -21.08 3.04
C LEU A 20 -1.93 -20.12 3.26
N GLN A 21 -3.07 -20.58 3.78
CA GLN A 21 -4.21 -19.71 4.13
C GLN A 21 -3.86 -18.75 5.27
N GLN A 22 -3.06 -19.21 6.24
CA GLN A 22 -2.60 -18.35 7.34
C GLN A 22 -1.57 -17.33 6.85
N ALA A 23 -0.66 -17.73 5.96
CA ALA A 23 0.27 -16.82 5.29
C ALA A 23 -0.47 -15.81 4.41
N GLU A 24 -1.48 -16.22 3.66
CA GLU A 24 -2.34 -15.34 2.87
C GLU A 24 -3.04 -14.32 3.78
N THR A 25 -3.67 -14.75 4.87
CA THR A 25 -4.35 -13.84 5.81
C THR A 25 -3.38 -12.82 6.41
N PHE A 26 -2.17 -13.26 6.79
CA PHE A 26 -1.12 -12.38 7.30
C PHE A 26 -0.61 -11.40 6.25
N LEU A 27 -0.39 -11.87 5.01
CA LEU A 27 0.02 -11.03 3.88
C LEU A 27 -1.04 -9.99 3.56
N HIS A 28 -2.31 -10.39 3.44
CA HIS A 28 -3.43 -9.48 3.21
C HIS A 28 -3.53 -8.44 4.34
N GLY A 29 -3.51 -8.86 5.60
CA GLY A 29 -3.56 -7.94 6.75
C GLY A 29 -2.38 -6.96 6.78
N SER A 30 -1.17 -7.43 6.50
CA SER A 30 0.03 -6.59 6.42
C SER A 30 -0.02 -5.62 5.25
N PHE A 31 -0.54 -6.05 4.10
CA PHE A 31 -0.74 -5.21 2.92
C PHE A 31 -1.75 -4.10 3.16
N PHE A 32 -2.89 -4.39 3.80
CA PHE A 32 -3.88 -3.36 4.13
C PHE A 32 -3.30 -2.31 5.09
N SER A 33 -2.61 -2.75 6.15
CA SER A 33 -1.95 -1.84 7.09
C SER A 33 -0.91 -0.94 6.42
N PHE A 34 -0.06 -1.52 5.55
CA PHE A 34 0.92 -0.75 4.78
C PHE A 34 0.28 0.20 3.76
N ARG A 35 -0.80 -0.24 3.11
CA ARG A 35 -1.58 0.57 2.17
C ARG A 35 -2.18 1.79 2.86
N ASP A 36 -2.79 1.61 4.02
CA ASP A 36 -3.37 2.71 4.80
C ASP A 36 -2.28 3.71 5.22
N LEU A 37 -1.13 3.22 5.67
CA LEU A 37 0.03 4.07 5.97
C LEU A 37 0.50 4.85 4.73
N SER A 38 0.58 4.18 3.57
CA SER A 38 0.97 4.81 2.30
C SER A 38 0.00 5.93 1.90
N PHE A 39 -1.32 5.74 2.08
CA PHE A 39 -2.31 6.79 1.83
C PHE A 39 -2.18 7.98 2.78
N VAL A 40 -1.90 7.74 4.05
CA VAL A 40 -1.62 8.82 5.01
C VAL A 40 -0.39 9.61 4.58
N LEU A 41 0.72 8.93 4.23
CA LEU A 41 1.95 9.59 3.77
C LEU A 41 1.72 10.36 2.46
N ALA A 42 0.96 9.82 1.52
CA ALA A 42 0.57 10.50 0.29
C ALA A 42 -0.20 11.80 0.59
N GLY A 43 -1.14 11.76 1.53
CA GLY A 43 -1.87 12.95 2.00
C GLY A 43 -0.94 14.00 2.60
N LEU A 44 0.02 13.58 3.44
CA LEU A 44 1.00 14.50 4.03
C LEU A 44 1.90 15.16 2.98
N ILE A 45 2.39 14.40 2.00
CA ILE A 45 3.21 14.92 0.90
C ILE A 45 2.39 15.88 0.02
N GLY A 46 1.12 15.56 -0.26
CA GLY A 46 0.20 16.43 -0.99
C GLY A 46 0.01 17.78 -0.28
N ILE A 47 -0.23 17.75 1.04
CA ILE A 47 -0.36 18.97 1.85
C ILE A 47 0.96 19.77 1.86
N ALA A 48 2.10 19.11 2.03
CA ALA A 48 3.41 19.78 1.99
C ALA A 48 3.66 20.49 0.65
N GLY A 49 3.28 19.86 -0.47
CA GLY A 49 3.31 20.49 -1.78
C GLY A 49 2.42 21.73 -1.86
N ALA A 50 1.21 21.67 -1.31
CA ALA A 50 0.27 22.80 -1.27
C ALA A 50 0.85 23.99 -0.51
N VAL A 51 1.48 23.73 0.64
CA VAL A 51 2.16 24.75 1.45
C VAL A 51 3.28 25.43 0.65
N SER A 52 4.03 24.68 -0.15
CA SER A 52 5.09 25.25 -0.99
C SER A 52 4.56 26.19 -2.08
N VAL A 53 3.44 25.84 -2.72
CA VAL A 53 2.78 26.67 -3.74
C VAL A 53 2.19 27.92 -3.10
N TYR A 54 1.51 27.77 -1.96
CA TYR A 54 0.99 28.89 -1.17
C TYR A 54 2.11 29.86 -0.78
N HIS A 55 3.24 29.34 -0.32
CA HIS A 55 4.39 30.16 0.06
C HIS A 55 4.93 30.97 -1.13
N LYS A 56 5.05 30.36 -2.31
CA LYS A 56 5.43 31.08 -3.55
C LYS A 56 4.42 32.19 -3.90
N TRP A 57 3.14 31.92 -3.73
CA TRP A 57 2.09 32.90 -3.99
C TRP A 57 2.18 34.10 -3.04
N GLN A 58 2.41 33.87 -1.74
CA GLN A 58 2.60 34.93 -0.74
C GLN A 58 3.85 35.79 -1.00
N MET A 59 4.85 35.25 -1.69
CA MET A 59 6.03 36.00 -2.13
C MET A 59 5.79 36.85 -3.39
N GLY A 60 4.58 36.84 -3.95
CA GLY A 60 4.26 37.52 -5.20
C GLY A 60 4.84 36.84 -6.44
N ARG A 61 5.24 35.57 -6.35
CA ARG A 61 5.67 34.80 -7.54
C ARG A 61 4.46 34.31 -8.32
N ASP A 62 4.63 34.20 -9.64
CA ASP A 62 3.65 33.56 -10.50
C ASP A 62 3.54 32.07 -10.18
N VAL A 63 2.33 31.62 -9.84
CA VAL A 63 2.01 30.23 -9.48
C VAL A 63 1.09 29.57 -10.51
N SER A 64 0.82 30.23 -11.64
CA SER A 64 -0.08 29.72 -12.68
C SER A 64 0.33 28.35 -13.22
N ALA A 65 1.63 28.06 -13.28
CA ALA A 65 2.18 26.74 -13.63
C ALA A 65 2.33 25.80 -12.41
N ASP A 66 2.61 26.34 -11.24
CA ASP A 66 2.86 25.56 -10.02
C ASP A 66 1.59 24.90 -9.46
N VAL A 67 0.45 25.60 -9.51
CA VAL A 67 -0.85 25.09 -9.03
C VAL A 67 -1.29 23.83 -9.79
N PRO A 68 -1.37 23.83 -11.14
CA PRO A 68 -1.76 22.61 -11.86
C PRO A 68 -0.70 21.51 -11.72
N ALA A 69 0.60 21.84 -11.72
CA ALA A 69 1.66 20.85 -11.53
C ALA A 69 1.53 20.11 -10.19
N TRP A 70 1.31 20.85 -9.09
CA TRP A 70 1.06 20.27 -7.78
C TRP A 70 -0.24 19.45 -7.74
N PHE A 71 -1.31 19.98 -8.32
CA PHE A 71 -2.62 19.32 -8.33
C PHE A 71 -2.57 17.99 -9.08
N PHE A 72 -2.03 17.97 -10.30
CA PHE A 72 -1.92 16.73 -11.08
C PHE A 72 -0.93 15.74 -10.47
N SER A 73 0.17 16.21 -9.87
CA SER A 73 1.08 15.33 -9.12
C SER A 73 0.39 14.68 -7.93
N SER A 74 -0.40 15.45 -7.16
CA SER A 74 -1.13 14.92 -6.01
C SER A 74 -2.22 13.94 -6.43
N LEU A 75 -2.96 14.27 -7.50
CA LEU A 75 -3.97 13.39 -8.08
C LEU A 75 -3.36 12.08 -8.59
N PHE A 76 -2.20 12.16 -9.24
CA PHE A 76 -1.49 10.97 -9.73
C PHE A 76 -1.14 10.01 -8.58
N VAL A 77 -0.63 10.53 -7.46
CA VAL A 77 -0.31 9.69 -6.29
C VAL A 77 -1.56 9.00 -5.72
N LEU A 78 -2.70 9.70 -5.66
CA LEU A 78 -3.97 9.11 -5.20
C LEU A 78 -4.46 8.00 -6.14
N VAL A 79 -4.43 8.25 -7.46
CA VAL A 79 -4.83 7.27 -8.48
C VAL A 79 -3.87 6.08 -8.54
N LEU A 80 -2.58 6.31 -8.30
CA LEU A 80 -1.57 5.25 -8.25
C LEU A 80 -1.90 4.24 -7.15
N GLY A 81 -2.35 4.69 -5.98
CA GLY A 81 -2.79 3.79 -4.91
C GLY A 81 -3.97 2.90 -5.32
N LEU A 82 -4.90 3.42 -6.12
CA LEU A 82 -6.02 2.65 -6.69
C LEU A 82 -5.55 1.66 -7.77
N MET A 83 -4.62 2.07 -8.63
CA MET A 83 -4.00 1.21 -9.64
C MET A 83 -3.26 0.04 -9.01
N VAL A 84 -2.47 0.31 -7.97
CA VAL A 84 -1.75 -0.73 -7.22
C VAL A 84 -2.73 -1.70 -6.57
N ALA A 85 -3.78 -1.21 -5.90
CA ALA A 85 -4.83 -2.07 -5.35
C ALA A 85 -5.46 -2.98 -6.42
N GLY A 86 -5.85 -2.41 -7.56
CA GLY A 86 -6.45 -3.16 -8.66
C GLY A 86 -5.50 -4.19 -9.29
N LEU A 87 -4.20 -3.90 -9.41
CA LEU A 87 -3.20 -4.83 -9.95
C LEU A 87 -2.98 -6.05 -9.04
N PHE A 88 -3.10 -5.88 -7.72
CA PHE A 88 -2.98 -6.97 -6.75
C PHE A 88 -4.31 -7.67 -6.44
N GLY A 89 -5.40 -7.29 -7.11
CA GLY A 89 -6.72 -7.89 -6.91
C GLY A 89 -7.36 -7.57 -5.55
N LEU A 90 -6.98 -6.43 -4.95
CA LEU A 90 -7.49 -5.92 -3.66
C LEU A 90 -8.53 -4.80 -3.84
#